data_AF-A0A0C1QJT1-F1
#
_entry.id   AF-A0A0C1QJT1-F1
#
_cell.length_a   1.000
_cell.length_b   1.000
_cell.length_c   1.000
_cell.angle_alpha   90.00
_cell.angle_beta   90.00
_cell.angle_gamma   90.00
#
_symmetry.space_group_name_H-M   'P 1'
#
loop_
_entity.id
_entity.type
_entity.pdbx_description
1 polymer ?
#
loop_
_entity_poly.entity_id
_entity_poly.type
_entity_poly.pdbx_seq_one_letter_code
_entity_poly.pdbx_strand_id
1 'polypeptide(L)'
;MIDIKVSARFNFNYGMPIVTSKYSPLENNSITIDGGYEIYEGIINKRKQSLLLNEKIEFVTKLSDDERNNFVNQQVDVNVLPPVVIISSNRSGFIQKMLDQFRYWVTEIDDPVSPSPNLLIDSKPFRDKYPGLFYDPLRCGRNLIIVVHACEYKDYNNKLKEFLIQGGDQNNQQRIMLVGWMWQSYTKDILMAGFGASRVAAIKFLKGSNCPRAWLMDDNILHINQFPESLAIVEAQMDNNTSAIGFAGCTSVVPSAPGTIAAAGALDNPATTGILQQAVLWNISYMNEANQSTGINFSPYFIASNEDISFGEYLRMKGFAYKIYTNLTVIKLEAPLNQETLKNKGTIKLISNIKEILYELEKNYEITNLGMSTPKPLPIGSIIDNQSKQFTDNKNTVSCQIIEQILVAWIKSASGGNKGVQPAIDALFADSYKAGFKQIA
;
A
#
# COMPACT_ATOMS: atom_id res chain seq x y z
N MET A 1 15.69 -21.32 22.16
CA MET A 1 15.43 -20.32 21.10
C MET A 1 15.83 -20.96 19.79
N ILE A 2 15.12 -20.71 18.70
CA ILE A 2 15.55 -21.16 17.37
C ILE A 2 16.61 -20.15 16.92
N ASP A 3 17.84 -20.62 16.73
CA ASP A 3 18.94 -19.81 16.21
C ASP A 3 18.64 -19.52 14.73
N ILE A 4 18.22 -18.29 14.46
CA ILE A 4 18.00 -17.82 13.09
C ILE A 4 19.39 -17.66 12.47
N LYS A 5 19.75 -18.48 11.48
CA LYS A 5 21.02 -18.32 10.77
C LYS A 5 20.80 -17.51 9.49
N VAL A 6 20.58 -16.21 9.63
CA VAL A 6 20.60 -15.29 8.49
C VAL A 6 21.99 -14.68 8.41
N SER A 7 22.58 -14.64 7.22
CA SER A 7 23.78 -13.85 6.96
C SER A 7 23.44 -12.67 6.06
N ALA A 8 23.89 -11.46 6.41
CA ALA A 8 23.59 -10.25 5.65
C ALA A 8 24.67 -9.17 5.83
N ARG A 9 24.72 -8.19 4.93
CA ARG A 9 25.45 -6.93 5.06
C ARG A 9 24.49 -5.80 5.38
N PHE A 10 24.94 -4.85 6.20
CA PHE A 10 24.19 -3.64 6.49
C PHE A 10 24.32 -2.63 5.37
N ASN A 11 23.21 -1.98 5.05
CA ASN A 11 23.22 -0.89 4.10
C ASN A 11 23.69 0.39 4.79
N PHE A 12 24.96 0.76 4.57
CA PHE A 12 25.53 1.99 5.13
C PHE A 12 24.88 3.27 4.58
N ASN A 13 24.11 3.17 3.49
CA ASN A 13 23.31 4.27 2.92
C ASN A 13 21.84 4.23 3.39
N TYR A 14 21.51 3.40 4.39
CA TYR A 14 20.15 3.33 4.93
C TYR A 14 19.65 4.71 5.33
N GLY A 15 18.45 5.05 4.85
CA GLY A 15 17.77 6.32 5.09
C GLY A 15 18.51 7.58 4.64
N MET A 16 19.43 7.44 3.69
CA MET A 16 19.83 8.52 2.78
C MET A 16 18.60 9.04 1.97
N PRO A 17 18.69 10.17 1.25
CA PRO A 17 17.53 10.81 0.61
C PRO A 17 16.78 9.97 -0.44
N ILE A 18 17.33 8.84 -0.87
CA ILE A 18 16.70 7.94 -1.83
C ILE A 18 15.51 7.23 -1.16
N VAL A 19 14.33 7.31 -1.78
CA VAL A 19 13.07 6.82 -1.18
C VAL A 19 13.11 5.33 -0.83
N THR A 20 13.88 4.54 -1.59
CA THR A 20 14.01 3.10 -1.36
C THR A 20 15.02 2.75 -0.26
N SER A 21 16.00 3.63 0.03
CA SER A 21 17.03 3.32 1.03
C SER A 21 16.51 3.39 2.46
N LYS A 22 15.44 4.15 2.74
CA LYS A 22 14.76 4.19 4.05
C LYS A 22 13.95 2.92 4.40
N TYR A 23 13.85 1.96 3.47
CA TYR A 23 13.16 0.68 3.67
C TYR A 23 14.09 -0.53 3.65
N SER A 24 15.40 -0.29 3.48
CA SER A 24 16.39 -1.33 3.22
C SER A 24 17.59 -1.21 4.19
N PRO A 25 17.44 -1.42 5.51
CA PRO A 25 18.57 -1.47 6.44
C PRO A 25 19.62 -2.55 6.12
N LEU A 26 19.28 -3.59 5.34
CA LEU A 26 20.22 -4.59 4.85
C LEU A 26 20.45 -4.40 3.34
N GLU A 27 21.61 -4.81 2.84
CA GLU A 27 21.87 -4.87 1.41
C GLU A 27 21.13 -6.08 0.81
N ASN A 28 20.12 -5.85 -0.04
CA ASN A 28 19.23 -6.91 -0.54
C ASN A 28 19.97 -8.14 -1.12
N ASN A 29 21.05 -7.94 -1.88
CA ASN A 29 21.80 -9.02 -2.52
C ASN A 29 22.72 -9.79 -1.56
N SER A 30 22.84 -9.33 -0.32
CA SER A 30 23.70 -9.95 0.69
C SER A 30 22.96 -10.90 1.62
N ILE A 31 21.62 -10.86 1.62
CA ILE A 31 20.82 -11.65 2.54
C ILE A 31 20.84 -13.11 2.05
N THR A 32 21.56 -13.96 2.77
CA THR A 32 21.49 -15.40 2.66
C THR A 32 20.86 -15.97 3.91
N ILE A 33 20.09 -17.04 3.78
CA ILE A 33 19.50 -17.70 4.93
C ILE A 33 19.93 -19.16 4.96
N ASP A 34 20.57 -19.53 6.05
CA ASP A 34 21.04 -20.87 6.35
C ASP A 34 20.08 -21.52 7.37
N GLY A 35 19.87 -22.84 7.28
CA GLY A 35 19.14 -23.59 8.32
C GLY A 35 17.67 -23.95 8.03
N GLY A 36 17.19 -23.81 6.81
CA GLY A 36 15.92 -24.41 6.38
C GLY A 36 14.67 -23.54 6.59
N TYR A 37 13.50 -24.12 6.30
CA TYR A 37 12.22 -23.39 6.23
C TYR A 37 11.60 -23.14 7.61
N GLU A 38 11.91 -24.01 8.57
CA GLU A 38 11.39 -24.03 9.93
C GLU A 38 11.74 -22.74 10.68
N ILE A 39 12.89 -22.14 10.36
CA ILE A 39 13.33 -20.87 10.92
C ILE A 39 12.37 -19.74 10.55
N TYR A 40 11.98 -19.65 9.26
CA TYR A 40 11.09 -18.60 8.79
C TYR A 40 9.66 -18.79 9.23
N GLU A 41 9.16 -20.03 9.14
CA GLU A 41 7.85 -20.37 9.68
C GLU A 41 7.76 -20.00 11.17
N GLY A 42 8.84 -20.20 11.93
CA GLY A 42 8.98 -19.73 13.30
C GLY A 42 8.85 -18.21 13.46
N ILE A 43 9.48 -17.40 12.58
CA ILE A 43 9.34 -15.93 12.59
C ILE A 43 7.87 -15.53 12.37
N ILE A 44 7.23 -16.06 11.32
CA ILE A 44 5.83 -15.73 10.99
C ILE A 44 4.91 -16.17 12.13
N ASN A 45 5.04 -17.40 12.60
CA ASN A 45 4.17 -17.93 13.64
C ASN A 45 4.29 -17.14 14.95
N LYS A 46 5.50 -16.70 15.30
CA LYS A 46 5.69 -15.78 16.44
C LYS A 46 5.02 -14.44 16.22
N ARG A 47 5.14 -13.82 15.02
CA ARG A 47 4.40 -12.58 14.71
C ARG A 47 2.89 -12.79 14.80
N LYS A 48 2.36 -13.87 14.20
CA LYS A 48 0.94 -14.26 14.26
C LYS A 48 0.46 -14.40 15.71
N GLN A 49 1.20 -15.15 16.53
CA GLN A 49 0.91 -15.34 17.95
C GLN A 49 1.03 -14.05 18.77
N SER A 50 1.92 -13.14 18.40
CA SER A 50 2.14 -11.90 19.15
C SER A 50 1.09 -10.83 18.86
N LEU A 51 0.56 -10.82 17.63
CA LEU A 51 -0.45 -9.84 17.22
C LEU A 51 -1.89 -10.28 17.53
N LEU A 52 -2.11 -11.57 17.86
CA LEU A 52 -3.39 -12.14 18.35
C LEU A 52 -4.64 -11.63 17.60
N LEU A 53 -4.57 -11.58 16.28
CA LEU A 53 -5.63 -11.00 15.45
C LEU A 53 -6.81 -11.98 15.29
N ASN A 54 -8.04 -11.46 15.39
CA ASN A 54 -9.21 -12.18 14.88
C ASN A 54 -9.14 -12.18 13.34
N GLU A 55 -9.69 -13.21 12.70
CA GLU A 55 -9.79 -13.22 11.24
C GLU A 55 -10.85 -12.22 10.73
N LYS A 56 -11.61 -11.54 11.59
CA LYS A 56 -12.64 -10.58 11.19
C LYS A 56 -12.15 -9.12 11.14
N ILE A 57 -12.32 -8.51 9.98
CA ILE A 57 -12.16 -7.07 9.72
C ILE A 57 -13.54 -6.42 9.79
N GLU A 58 -13.67 -5.35 10.56
CA GLU A 58 -14.88 -4.54 10.63
C GLU A 58 -14.67 -3.22 9.88
N PHE A 59 -15.59 -2.91 8.97
CA PHE A 59 -15.60 -1.68 8.19
C PHE A 59 -16.65 -0.72 8.72
N VAL A 60 -16.29 0.56 8.81
CA VAL A 60 -17.15 1.66 9.24
C VAL A 60 -17.42 2.58 8.05
N THR A 61 -18.68 2.80 7.72
CA THR A 61 -19.12 3.68 6.63
C THR A 61 -20.45 4.34 6.97
N LYS A 62 -20.76 5.45 6.30
CA LYS A 62 -22.08 6.10 6.37
C LYS A 62 -23.10 5.49 5.42
N LEU A 63 -22.63 4.86 4.35
CA LEU A 63 -23.48 4.22 3.36
C LEU A 63 -24.00 2.88 3.89
N SER A 64 -25.26 2.57 3.57
CA SER A 64 -25.80 1.22 3.70
C SER A 64 -25.08 0.24 2.78
N ASP A 65 -25.33 -1.06 2.95
CA ASP A 65 -24.73 -2.09 2.09
C ASP A 65 -25.11 -1.90 0.62
N ASP A 66 -26.37 -1.59 0.34
CA ASP A 66 -26.87 -1.36 -1.02
C ASP A 66 -26.27 -0.09 -1.63
N GLU A 67 -26.23 1.02 -0.88
CA GLU A 67 -25.63 2.27 -1.36
C GLU A 67 -24.12 2.13 -1.60
N ARG A 68 -23.41 1.39 -0.76
CA ARG A 68 -21.99 1.07 -0.97
C ARG A 68 -21.80 0.25 -2.23
N ASN A 69 -22.53 -0.84 -2.37
CA ASN A 69 -22.41 -1.73 -3.52
C ASN A 69 -22.76 -0.96 -4.80
N ASN A 70 -23.80 -0.13 -4.73
CA ASN A 70 -24.13 0.78 -5.82
C ASN A 70 -22.96 1.74 -6.06
N PHE A 71 -22.41 2.47 -5.10
CA PHE A 71 -21.29 3.39 -5.33
C PHE A 71 -20.07 2.75 -6.01
N VAL A 72 -19.74 1.52 -5.61
CA VAL A 72 -18.66 0.74 -6.20
C VAL A 72 -18.99 0.30 -7.63
N ASN A 73 -20.26 -0.02 -7.90
CA ASN A 73 -20.75 -0.54 -9.18
C ASN A 73 -21.44 0.51 -10.08
N GLN A 74 -21.54 1.77 -9.65
CA GLN A 74 -22.38 2.84 -10.22
C GLN A 74 -21.88 3.42 -11.54
N GLN A 75 -20.98 2.72 -12.21
CA GLN A 75 -20.50 3.06 -13.55
C GLN A 75 -21.34 2.25 -14.56
N VAL A 76 -22.63 2.59 -14.64
CA VAL A 76 -23.67 1.75 -15.24
C VAL A 76 -23.44 1.56 -16.75
N ASP A 77 -23.40 0.28 -17.12
CA ASP A 77 -23.46 -0.33 -18.45
C ASP A 77 -22.14 -0.58 -19.22
N VAL A 78 -21.78 -1.86 -19.33
CA VAL A 78 -20.68 -2.53 -20.09
C VAL A 78 -19.25 -1.95 -19.97
N ASN A 79 -19.11 -0.77 -19.35
CA ASN A 79 -17.93 0.08 -19.26
C ASN A 79 -17.68 0.49 -17.79
N VAL A 80 -17.92 -0.42 -16.83
CA VAL A 80 -17.77 -0.14 -15.39
C VAL A 80 -16.33 0.28 -15.11
N LEU A 81 -16.11 1.59 -14.97
CA LEU A 81 -14.77 2.12 -14.77
C LEU A 81 -14.30 1.79 -13.35
N PRO A 82 -13.15 1.10 -13.19
CA PRO A 82 -12.62 0.74 -11.88
C PRO A 82 -12.51 1.96 -10.96
N PRO A 83 -13.05 1.91 -9.71
CA PRO A 83 -12.85 2.99 -8.76
C PRO A 83 -11.36 3.13 -8.43
N VAL A 84 -10.98 4.33 -7.99
CA VAL A 84 -9.68 4.57 -7.39
C VAL A 84 -9.80 4.42 -5.89
N VAL A 85 -8.87 3.69 -5.29
CA VAL A 85 -8.81 3.36 -3.87
C VAL A 85 -7.49 3.85 -3.35
N ILE A 86 -7.52 4.75 -2.39
CA ILE A 86 -6.32 5.21 -1.70
C ILE A 86 -6.34 4.69 -0.26
N ILE A 87 -5.17 4.23 0.17
CA ILE A 87 -4.92 3.87 1.56
C ILE A 87 -4.18 5.04 2.17
N SER A 88 -4.76 5.62 3.21
CA SER A 88 -4.24 6.85 3.80
C SER A 88 -4.14 6.77 5.31
N SER A 89 -3.14 7.46 5.86
CA SER A 89 -2.99 7.65 7.30
C SER A 89 -2.37 9.02 7.57
N ASN A 90 -2.97 9.73 8.52
CA ASN A 90 -2.59 11.04 9.05
C ASN A 90 -2.33 12.11 7.98
N ARG A 91 -3.09 12.05 6.88
CA ARG A 91 -2.97 12.92 5.70
C ARG A 91 -4.29 13.57 5.29
N SER A 92 -5.32 13.54 6.15
CA SER A 92 -6.63 14.14 5.87
C SER A 92 -6.55 15.60 5.44
N GLY A 93 -5.67 16.39 6.07
CA GLY A 93 -5.52 17.82 5.80
C GLY A 93 -4.68 18.09 4.55
N PHE A 94 -3.72 17.22 4.25
CA PHE A 94 -3.01 17.21 2.97
C PHE A 94 -3.99 16.93 1.83
N ILE A 95 -4.77 15.85 1.93
CA ILE A 95 -5.76 15.45 0.92
C ILE A 95 -6.82 16.54 0.74
N GLN A 96 -7.39 17.07 1.83
CA GLN A 96 -8.35 18.17 1.77
C GLN A 96 -7.81 19.34 0.94
N LYS A 97 -6.60 19.81 1.27
CA LYS A 97 -5.97 20.94 0.55
C LYS A 97 -5.76 20.65 -0.94
N MET A 98 -5.39 19.42 -1.30
CA MET A 98 -5.20 19.07 -2.73
C MET A 98 -6.53 19.06 -3.48
N LEU A 99 -7.58 18.49 -2.88
CA LEU A 99 -8.92 18.46 -3.47
C LEU A 99 -9.51 19.88 -3.59
N ASP A 100 -9.34 20.72 -2.56
CA ASP A 100 -9.76 22.13 -2.57
C ASP A 100 -9.08 22.90 -3.71
N GLN A 101 -7.76 22.76 -3.83
CA GLN A 101 -6.99 23.48 -4.83
C GLN A 101 -7.31 23.01 -6.26
N PHE A 102 -7.51 21.71 -6.46
CA PHE A 102 -7.85 21.20 -7.79
C PHE A 102 -9.27 21.63 -8.19
N ARG A 103 -10.23 21.58 -7.26
CA ARG A 103 -11.57 22.12 -7.46
C ARG A 103 -11.53 23.61 -7.85
N TYR A 104 -10.76 24.43 -7.14
CA TYR A 104 -10.56 25.84 -7.47
C TYR A 104 -9.97 26.02 -8.88
N TRP A 105 -8.97 25.24 -9.24
CA TRP A 105 -8.35 25.29 -10.56
C TRP A 105 -9.35 24.96 -11.68
N VAL A 106 -10.16 23.90 -11.51
CA VAL A 106 -11.21 23.52 -12.48
C VAL A 106 -12.29 24.60 -12.61
N THR A 107 -12.65 25.29 -11.53
CA THR A 107 -13.73 26.29 -11.56
C THR A 107 -13.28 27.67 -12.05
N GLU A 108 -12.06 28.09 -11.73
CA GLU A 108 -11.60 29.47 -11.94
C GLU A 108 -10.59 29.62 -13.08
N ILE A 109 -9.89 28.54 -13.45
CA ILE A 109 -8.77 28.58 -14.40
C ILE A 109 -9.05 27.75 -15.65
N ASP A 110 -9.68 26.58 -15.49
CA ASP A 110 -10.17 25.80 -16.62
C ASP A 110 -11.48 26.43 -17.14
N ASP A 111 -11.58 26.66 -18.45
CA ASP A 111 -12.76 27.30 -19.04
C ASP A 111 -13.98 26.39 -18.83
N PRO A 112 -15.00 26.78 -18.05
CA PRO A 112 -16.18 25.93 -17.81
C PRO A 112 -16.99 25.68 -19.09
N VAL A 113 -16.79 26.48 -20.14
CA VAL A 113 -17.42 26.32 -21.46
C VAL A 113 -16.64 25.37 -22.37
N SER A 114 -15.32 25.22 -22.15
CA SER A 114 -14.43 24.35 -22.92
C SER A 114 -13.33 23.77 -22.02
N PRO A 115 -13.67 22.86 -21.08
CA PRO A 115 -12.70 22.30 -20.14
C PRO A 115 -11.57 21.58 -20.88
N SER A 116 -10.38 21.58 -20.29
CA SER A 116 -9.23 20.83 -20.82
C SER A 116 -9.66 19.39 -21.12
N PRO A 117 -9.48 18.88 -22.35
CA PRO A 117 -10.04 17.59 -22.78
C PRO A 117 -9.46 16.41 -21.99
N ASN A 118 -8.31 16.60 -21.34
CA ASN A 118 -7.69 15.59 -20.51
C ASN A 118 -6.88 16.14 -19.32
N LEU A 119 -7.51 16.10 -18.13
CA LEU A 119 -6.91 16.60 -16.90
C LEU A 119 -5.81 15.70 -16.31
N LEU A 120 -5.66 14.45 -16.76
CA LEU A 120 -4.60 13.56 -16.28
C LEU A 120 -3.23 13.98 -16.83
N ILE A 121 -3.18 14.47 -18.06
CA ILE A 121 -1.96 14.92 -18.75
C ILE A 121 -1.82 16.44 -18.85
N ASP A 122 -2.79 17.21 -18.35
CA ASP A 122 -2.69 18.67 -18.32
C ASP A 122 -1.55 19.08 -17.36
N SER A 123 -0.60 19.86 -17.87
CA SER A 123 0.53 20.39 -17.10
C SER A 123 0.20 21.67 -16.33
N LYS A 124 -0.91 22.35 -16.62
CA LYS A 124 -1.30 23.61 -15.97
C LYS A 124 -1.53 23.46 -14.45
N PRO A 125 -2.19 22.39 -13.94
CA PRO A 125 -2.38 22.20 -12.50
C PRO A 125 -1.06 22.05 -11.71
N PHE A 126 0.07 21.85 -12.39
CA PHE A 126 1.38 21.68 -11.77
C PHE A 126 2.14 23.00 -11.54
N ARG A 127 1.61 24.13 -12.01
CA ARG A 127 2.29 25.43 -11.89
C ARG A 127 2.06 26.12 -10.53
N ASP A 128 1.13 25.61 -9.74
CA ASP A 128 0.75 26.18 -8.45
C ASP A 128 1.44 25.50 -7.26
N LYS A 129 1.38 26.16 -6.10
CA LYS A 129 2.00 25.70 -4.84
C LYS A 129 1.47 24.33 -4.36
N TYR A 130 0.30 23.92 -4.83
CA TYR A 130 -0.34 22.65 -4.47
C TYR A 130 -1.04 22.04 -5.70
N PRO A 131 -0.38 21.12 -6.42
CA PRO A 131 -0.99 20.52 -7.59
C PRO A 131 -2.11 19.54 -7.20
N GLY A 132 -3.10 19.37 -8.09
CA GLY A 132 -4.11 18.33 -7.91
C GLY A 132 -3.49 16.93 -7.95
N LEU A 133 -3.94 16.03 -7.08
CA LEU A 133 -3.44 14.65 -7.05
C LEU A 133 -3.96 13.85 -8.25
N PHE A 134 -3.23 12.81 -8.64
CA PHE A 134 -3.58 12.01 -9.83
C PHE A 134 -4.95 11.34 -9.71
N TYR A 135 -5.33 10.97 -8.49
CA TYR A 135 -6.57 10.26 -8.18
C TYR A 135 -7.76 11.17 -7.87
N ASP A 136 -7.61 12.50 -7.99
CA ASP A 136 -8.72 13.42 -7.76
C ASP A 136 -9.92 13.04 -8.66
N PRO A 137 -11.15 12.90 -8.13
CA PRO A 137 -12.31 12.49 -8.93
C PRO A 137 -12.61 13.38 -10.13
N LEU A 138 -12.36 14.70 -10.03
CA LEU A 138 -12.51 15.63 -11.15
C LEU A 138 -11.42 15.39 -12.19
N ARG A 139 -10.22 15.00 -11.76
CA ARG A 139 -9.08 14.75 -12.64
C ARG A 139 -9.16 13.43 -13.38
N CYS A 140 -9.43 12.34 -12.66
CA CYS A 140 -9.42 10.99 -13.22
C CYS A 140 -10.80 10.54 -13.75
N GLY A 141 -11.87 11.27 -13.42
CA GLY A 141 -13.23 10.92 -13.81
C GLY A 141 -13.75 9.64 -13.13
N ARG A 142 -13.14 9.19 -12.03
CA ARG A 142 -13.51 7.98 -11.28
C ARG A 142 -14.07 8.31 -9.90
N ASN A 143 -14.81 7.37 -9.33
CA ASN A 143 -15.15 7.40 -7.91
C ASN A 143 -13.90 7.10 -7.08
N LEU A 144 -13.72 7.83 -5.98
CA LEU A 144 -12.61 7.67 -5.06
C LEU A 144 -13.09 7.01 -3.76
N ILE A 145 -12.35 6.02 -3.31
CA ILE A 145 -12.56 5.34 -2.03
C ILE A 145 -11.33 5.60 -1.18
N ILE A 146 -11.52 6.27 -0.06
CA ILE A 146 -10.45 6.54 0.90
C ILE A 146 -10.59 5.55 2.04
N VAL A 147 -9.62 4.65 2.17
CA VAL A 147 -9.57 3.62 3.20
C VAL A 147 -8.59 4.07 4.29
N VAL A 148 -9.09 4.24 5.52
CA VAL A 148 -8.33 4.68 6.68
C VAL A 148 -8.56 3.77 7.87
N HIS A 149 -7.60 3.68 8.79
CA HIS A 149 -7.84 2.98 10.05
C HIS A 149 -8.97 3.69 10.82
N ALA A 150 -9.82 2.94 11.49
CA ALA A 150 -11.06 3.45 12.08
C ALA A 150 -10.85 4.55 13.13
N CYS A 151 -9.69 4.59 13.79
CA CYS A 151 -9.36 5.68 14.72
C CYS A 151 -9.12 7.03 14.02
N GLU A 152 -8.90 7.05 12.70
CA GLU A 152 -8.75 8.26 11.89
C GLU A 152 -10.05 8.67 11.19
N TYR A 153 -11.05 7.77 11.17
CA TYR A 153 -12.29 7.98 10.43
C TYR A 153 -12.95 9.32 10.74
N LYS A 154 -13.08 9.68 12.02
CA LYS A 154 -13.73 10.93 12.44
C LYS A 154 -13.00 12.16 11.90
N ASP A 155 -11.66 12.15 11.92
CA ASP A 155 -10.85 13.27 11.44
C ASP A 155 -10.99 13.43 9.92
N TYR A 156 -10.84 12.33 9.18
CA TYR A 156 -11.06 12.33 7.72
C TYR A 156 -12.49 12.73 7.36
N ASN A 157 -13.50 12.21 8.07
CA ASN A 157 -14.90 12.56 7.83
C ASN A 157 -15.15 14.05 8.02
N ASN A 158 -14.52 14.67 9.03
CA ASN A 158 -14.68 16.10 9.28
C ASN A 158 -13.94 16.95 8.24
N LYS A 159 -12.70 16.59 7.90
CA LYS A 159 -11.87 17.34 6.94
C LYS A 159 -12.38 17.22 5.51
N LEU A 160 -12.95 16.08 5.14
CA LEU A 160 -13.38 15.81 3.77
C LEU A 160 -14.89 15.98 3.56
N LYS A 161 -15.63 16.44 4.57
CA LYS A 161 -17.11 16.47 4.61
C LYS A 161 -17.77 17.01 3.33
N GLU A 162 -17.18 18.02 2.70
CA GLU A 162 -17.72 18.64 1.48
C GLU A 162 -17.59 17.78 0.23
N PHE A 163 -16.60 16.88 0.21
CA PHE A 163 -16.31 15.99 -0.90
C PHE A 163 -16.94 14.60 -0.74
N LEU A 164 -17.29 14.23 0.49
CA LEU A 164 -17.88 12.94 0.80
C LEU A 164 -19.29 12.84 0.29
N ILE A 165 -19.62 11.68 -0.30
CA ILE A 165 -20.97 11.37 -0.72
C ILE A 165 -21.96 11.37 0.46
N GLN A 166 -23.10 12.04 0.29
CA GLN A 166 -24.16 12.20 1.31
C GLN A 166 -25.38 11.29 1.08
N GLY A 167 -25.15 10.03 0.69
CA GLY A 167 -26.19 9.02 0.39
C GLY A 167 -25.97 8.39 -1.00
N GLY A 168 -26.59 7.26 -1.31
CA GLY A 168 -26.34 6.53 -2.56
C GLY A 168 -26.91 7.14 -3.85
N ASP A 169 -27.24 8.44 -3.87
CA ASP A 169 -27.81 9.12 -5.03
C ASP A 169 -26.78 9.28 -6.15
N GLN A 170 -27.15 8.78 -7.33
CA GLN A 170 -26.35 8.77 -8.55
C GLN A 170 -26.14 10.16 -9.16
N ASN A 171 -26.94 11.15 -8.77
CA ASN A 171 -26.80 12.53 -9.25
C ASN A 171 -25.90 13.39 -8.35
N ASN A 172 -25.32 12.80 -7.29
CA ASN A 172 -24.50 13.55 -6.37
C ASN A 172 -23.14 13.89 -7.03
N GLN A 173 -22.80 15.18 -7.04
CA GLN A 173 -21.49 15.66 -7.51
C GLN A 173 -20.34 15.14 -6.62
N GLN A 174 -20.65 14.67 -5.41
CA GLN A 174 -19.68 14.11 -4.47
C GLN A 174 -19.32 12.68 -4.86
N ARG A 175 -18.03 12.47 -5.17
CA ARG A 175 -17.51 11.20 -5.70
C ARG A 175 -16.51 10.52 -4.77
N ILE A 176 -16.53 10.85 -3.48
CA ILE A 176 -15.63 10.28 -2.48
C ILE A 176 -16.41 9.48 -1.43
N MET A 177 -16.06 8.21 -1.27
CA MET A 177 -16.50 7.38 -0.15
C MET A 177 -15.35 7.25 0.87
N LEU A 178 -15.65 7.49 2.14
CA LEU A 178 -14.71 7.25 3.24
C LEU A 178 -15.06 5.94 3.94
N VAL A 179 -14.05 5.07 4.08
CA VAL A 179 -14.16 3.77 4.72
C VAL A 179 -13.16 3.69 5.87
N GLY A 180 -13.67 3.49 7.08
CA GLY A 180 -12.87 3.13 8.25
C GLY A 180 -12.70 1.63 8.33
N TRP A 181 -11.54 1.14 8.79
CA TRP A 181 -11.35 -0.29 9.06
C TRP A 181 -10.72 -0.52 10.43
N MET A 182 -11.07 -1.63 11.07
CA MET A 182 -10.37 -2.14 12.25
C MET A 182 -10.40 -3.67 12.24
N TRP A 183 -9.36 -4.30 12.77
CA TRP A 183 -9.43 -5.71 13.12
C TRP A 183 -10.21 -5.86 14.42
N GLN A 184 -11.12 -6.83 14.48
CA GLN A 184 -11.58 -7.30 15.77
C GLN A 184 -10.38 -7.98 16.45
N SER A 185 -10.15 -7.66 17.72
CA SER A 185 -9.05 -8.26 18.48
C SER A 185 -9.61 -9.09 19.61
N TYR A 186 -8.97 -10.23 19.87
CA TYR A 186 -9.28 -11.04 21.05
C TYR A 186 -8.85 -10.35 22.34
N THR A 187 -7.92 -9.39 22.25
CA THR A 187 -7.46 -8.56 23.36
C THR A 187 -7.79 -7.10 23.07
N LYS A 188 -8.31 -6.37 24.06
CA LYS A 188 -8.69 -4.95 23.86
C LYS A 188 -7.51 -4.03 23.53
N ASP A 189 -6.28 -4.51 23.77
CA ASP A 189 -5.06 -3.70 23.76
C ASP A 189 -4.18 -3.86 22.51
N ILE A 190 -4.49 -4.81 21.62
CA ILE A 190 -3.71 -5.03 20.39
C ILE A 190 -4.62 -4.76 19.19
N LEU A 191 -4.54 -3.56 18.64
CA LEU A 191 -5.16 -3.19 17.37
C LEU A 191 -4.12 -3.34 16.24
N MET A 192 -4.57 -3.68 15.04
CA MET A 192 -3.68 -3.85 13.89
C MET A 192 -3.51 -2.55 13.10
N ALA A 193 -2.30 -2.27 12.63
CA ALA A 193 -1.98 -1.14 11.77
C ALA A 193 -0.77 -1.43 10.87
N GLY A 194 -0.47 -0.52 9.94
CA GLY A 194 0.63 -0.66 8.99
C GLY A 194 0.16 -0.89 7.55
N PHE A 195 1.10 -0.89 6.60
CA PHE A 195 0.78 -0.93 5.17
C PHE A 195 0.12 -2.24 4.75
N GLY A 196 0.63 -3.39 5.22
CA GLY A 196 0.08 -4.69 4.88
C GLY A 196 -1.36 -4.85 5.35
N ALA A 197 -1.63 -4.57 6.63
CA ALA A 197 -2.99 -4.63 7.17
C ALA A 197 -3.95 -3.67 6.43
N SER A 198 -3.49 -2.48 6.09
CA SER A 198 -4.31 -1.50 5.38
C SER A 198 -4.67 -1.96 3.95
N ARG A 199 -3.73 -2.58 3.22
CA ARG A 199 -4.01 -3.15 1.88
C ARG A 199 -4.92 -4.37 1.95
N VAL A 200 -4.73 -5.24 2.95
CA VAL A 200 -5.67 -6.34 3.20
C VAL A 200 -7.08 -5.80 3.43
N ALA A 201 -7.23 -4.77 4.26
CA ALA A 201 -8.52 -4.12 4.50
C ALA A 201 -9.13 -3.55 3.22
N ALA A 202 -8.36 -2.84 2.39
CA ALA A 202 -8.83 -2.30 1.12
C ALA A 202 -9.31 -3.40 0.15
N ILE A 203 -8.52 -4.47 -0.03
CA ILE A 203 -8.91 -5.60 -0.89
C ILE A 203 -10.14 -6.33 -0.34
N LYS A 204 -10.22 -6.56 0.98
CA LYS A 204 -11.39 -7.20 1.59
C LYS A 204 -12.65 -6.34 1.48
N PHE A 205 -12.54 -5.03 1.58
CA PHE A 205 -13.64 -4.11 1.33
C PHE A 205 -14.17 -4.24 -0.11
N LEU A 206 -13.26 -4.25 -1.10
CA LEU A 206 -13.61 -4.38 -2.51
C LEU A 206 -14.25 -5.73 -2.83
N LYS A 207 -13.69 -6.84 -2.31
CA LYS A 207 -14.28 -8.18 -2.43
C LYS A 207 -15.69 -8.24 -1.82
N GLY A 208 -15.85 -7.69 -0.61
CA GLY A 208 -17.16 -7.62 0.06
C GLY A 208 -18.19 -6.71 -0.63
N SER A 209 -17.73 -5.87 -1.57
CA SER A 209 -18.58 -5.00 -2.40
C SER A 209 -18.75 -5.53 -3.84
N ASN A 210 -18.28 -6.75 -4.12
CA ASN A 210 -18.28 -7.37 -5.45
C ASN A 210 -17.62 -6.51 -6.54
N CYS A 211 -16.61 -5.70 -6.18
CA CYS A 211 -15.87 -4.90 -7.14
C CYS A 211 -15.04 -5.83 -8.04
N PRO A 212 -15.15 -5.77 -9.37
CA PRO A 212 -14.37 -6.65 -10.24
C PRO A 212 -12.92 -6.20 -10.39
N ARG A 213 -12.69 -4.88 -10.44
CA ARG A 213 -11.38 -4.26 -10.67
C ARG A 213 -11.30 -2.95 -9.92
N ALA A 214 -10.12 -2.59 -9.39
CA ALA A 214 -9.91 -1.30 -8.74
C ALA A 214 -8.47 -0.83 -8.88
N TRP A 215 -8.28 0.47 -9.04
CA TRP A 215 -6.97 1.09 -8.90
C TRP A 215 -6.64 1.25 -7.42
N LEU A 216 -5.58 0.62 -6.92
CA LEU A 216 -5.03 0.91 -5.61
C LEU A 216 -3.84 1.86 -5.77
N MET A 217 -3.93 3.02 -5.15
CA MET A 217 -2.94 4.08 -5.25
C MET A 217 -2.46 4.55 -3.87
N ASP A 218 -1.18 4.90 -3.78
CA ASP A 218 -0.64 5.68 -2.66
C ASP A 218 -1.28 7.07 -2.66
N ASP A 219 -1.60 7.58 -1.47
CA ASP A 219 -2.33 8.85 -1.25
C ASP A 219 -1.52 10.13 -1.53
N ASN A 220 -0.32 10.01 -2.09
CA ASN A 220 0.50 11.15 -2.48
C ASN A 220 1.06 11.04 -3.90
N ILE A 221 0.39 10.25 -4.76
CA ILE A 221 0.68 10.23 -6.19
C ILE A 221 0.19 11.51 -6.83
N LEU A 222 1.14 12.21 -7.41
CA LEU A 222 0.93 13.46 -8.10
C LEU A 222 0.65 13.24 -9.59
N HIS A 223 1.44 12.38 -10.23
CA HIS A 223 1.36 12.14 -11.67
C HIS A 223 2.04 10.82 -12.06
N ILE A 224 1.83 10.41 -13.31
CA ILE A 224 2.57 9.33 -13.97
C ILE A 224 3.14 9.91 -15.25
N ASN A 225 4.46 10.01 -15.36
CA ASN A 225 5.09 10.55 -16.57
C ASN A 225 4.77 9.69 -17.80
N GLN A 226 4.56 10.35 -18.94
CA GLN A 226 4.25 9.72 -20.23
C GLN A 226 2.91 8.98 -20.26
N PHE A 227 2.02 9.23 -19.30
CA PHE A 227 0.73 8.54 -19.22
C PHE A 227 -0.08 8.69 -20.51
N PRO A 228 -0.75 7.64 -21.02
CA PRO A 228 -1.41 7.62 -22.33
C PRO A 228 -2.77 8.32 -22.28
N GLU A 229 -2.85 9.46 -21.59
CA GLU A 229 -4.03 10.30 -21.50
C GLU A 229 -5.15 9.73 -20.61
N SER A 230 -5.51 8.45 -20.65
CA SER A 230 -6.61 7.91 -19.83
C SER A 230 -6.29 6.60 -19.11
N LEU A 231 -6.91 6.42 -17.92
CA LEU A 231 -6.89 5.14 -17.22
C LEU A 231 -7.53 4.03 -18.06
N ALA A 232 -8.54 4.34 -18.87
CA ALA A 232 -9.24 3.38 -19.73
C ALA A 232 -8.30 2.67 -20.73
N ILE A 233 -7.30 3.38 -21.24
CA ILE A 233 -6.31 2.79 -22.16
C ILE A 233 -5.46 1.72 -21.46
N VAL A 234 -5.13 1.92 -20.18
CA VAL A 234 -4.41 0.91 -19.37
C VAL A 234 -5.35 -0.22 -18.95
N GLU A 235 -6.58 0.10 -18.58
CA GLU A 235 -7.62 -0.86 -18.18
C GLU A 235 -7.96 -1.84 -19.31
N ALA A 236 -7.98 -1.37 -20.56
CA ALA A 236 -8.19 -2.22 -21.74
C ALA A 236 -7.09 -3.28 -21.94
N GLN A 237 -5.92 -3.10 -21.31
CA GLN A 237 -4.81 -4.07 -21.35
C GLN A 237 -4.95 -5.17 -20.29
N MET A 238 -5.94 -5.06 -19.39
CA MET A 238 -6.23 -6.06 -18.37
C MET A 238 -7.23 -7.09 -18.89
N ASP A 239 -6.70 -8.24 -19.29
CA ASP A 239 -7.50 -9.45 -19.55
C ASP A 239 -7.96 -10.12 -18.25
N ASN A 240 -8.83 -11.13 -18.36
CA ASN A 240 -9.41 -11.82 -17.21
C ASN A 240 -8.39 -12.66 -16.41
N ASN A 241 -7.21 -12.95 -16.97
CA ASN A 241 -6.18 -13.77 -16.35
C ASN A 241 -5.01 -12.95 -15.79
N THR A 242 -5.03 -11.63 -15.99
CA THR A 242 -4.04 -10.70 -15.47
C THR A 242 -4.48 -10.23 -14.09
N SER A 243 -3.66 -10.52 -13.09
CA SER A 243 -3.92 -10.16 -11.68
C SER A 243 -3.81 -8.65 -11.45
N ALA A 244 -2.85 -8.01 -12.13
CA ALA A 244 -2.54 -6.62 -11.90
C ALA A 244 -1.81 -5.96 -13.07
N ILE A 245 -2.00 -4.64 -13.20
CA ILE A 245 -1.23 -3.77 -14.08
C ILE A 245 -0.72 -2.58 -13.26
N GLY A 246 0.59 -2.35 -13.28
CA GLY A 246 1.23 -1.22 -12.59
C GLY A 246 2.22 -0.46 -13.47
N PHE A 247 2.94 0.45 -12.83
CA PHE A 247 3.92 1.34 -13.46
C PHE A 247 5.27 1.24 -12.74
N ALA A 248 6.33 1.78 -13.36
CA ALA A 248 7.61 1.90 -12.66
C ALA A 248 7.44 2.75 -11.39
N GLY A 249 7.93 2.22 -10.29
CA GLY A 249 7.89 2.89 -9.00
C GLY A 249 8.69 4.19 -9.00
N CYS A 250 8.20 5.15 -8.23
CA CYS A 250 8.83 6.42 -7.95
C CYS A 250 10.19 6.24 -7.28
N THR A 251 11.23 6.85 -7.83
CA THR A 251 12.60 6.81 -7.29
C THR A 251 12.88 7.93 -6.28
N SER A 252 12.15 9.05 -6.35
CA SER A 252 12.26 10.19 -5.43
C SER A 252 10.93 10.90 -5.21
N VAL A 253 10.65 11.29 -3.96
CA VAL A 253 9.50 12.14 -3.62
C VAL A 253 9.90 13.59 -3.88
N VAL A 254 9.10 14.33 -4.64
CA VAL A 254 9.37 15.73 -4.96
C VAL A 254 8.77 16.65 -3.88
N PRO A 255 9.49 17.69 -3.42
CA PRO A 255 8.99 18.62 -2.39
C PRO A 255 7.92 19.57 -2.94
N SER A 256 7.84 19.73 -4.26
CA SER A 256 6.88 20.56 -4.96
C SER A 256 6.52 19.94 -6.31
N ALA A 257 5.41 20.38 -6.90
CA ALA A 257 5.08 20.03 -8.28
C ALA A 257 6.24 20.38 -9.23
N PRO A 258 6.59 19.52 -10.19
CA PRO A 258 7.53 19.90 -11.23
C PRO A 258 6.87 20.92 -12.16
N GLY A 259 7.63 21.93 -12.61
CA GLY A 259 7.13 22.96 -13.52
C GLY A 259 6.76 22.43 -14.91
N THR A 260 7.22 21.22 -15.26
CA THR A 260 6.88 20.48 -16.46
C THR A 260 6.68 19.00 -16.15
N ILE A 261 5.76 18.36 -16.86
CA ILE A 261 5.57 16.90 -16.87
C ILE A 261 5.95 16.36 -18.25
N ALA A 262 6.36 15.10 -18.31
CA ALA A 262 6.62 14.46 -19.59
C ALA A 262 5.31 14.36 -20.40
N ALA A 263 5.35 14.72 -21.68
CA ALA A 263 4.21 14.61 -22.57
C ALA A 263 3.68 13.17 -22.63
N ALA A 264 2.38 13.02 -22.91
CA ALA A 264 1.75 11.72 -23.09
C ALA A 264 2.52 10.84 -24.09
N GLY A 265 2.62 9.55 -23.77
CA GLY A 265 3.34 8.57 -24.57
C GLY A 265 2.48 7.34 -24.87
N ALA A 266 2.92 6.54 -25.83
CA ALA A 266 2.33 5.23 -26.08
C ALA A 266 2.66 4.26 -24.93
N LEU A 267 1.79 3.28 -24.72
CA LEU A 267 2.09 2.14 -23.87
C LEU A 267 3.08 1.22 -24.58
N ASP A 268 4.27 1.07 -24.02
CA ASP A 268 5.25 0.08 -24.48
C ASP A 268 4.81 -1.34 -24.09
N ASN A 269 5.52 -2.36 -24.56
CA ASN A 269 5.30 -3.73 -24.08
C ASN A 269 5.57 -3.79 -22.56
N PRO A 270 4.59 -4.16 -21.72
CA PRO A 270 4.80 -4.19 -20.29
C PRO A 270 5.73 -5.36 -19.91
N ALA A 271 6.57 -5.13 -18.92
CA ALA A 271 7.34 -6.20 -18.28
C ALA A 271 6.43 -7.12 -17.47
N THR A 272 6.76 -8.41 -17.43
CA THR A 272 6.10 -9.42 -16.58
C THR A 272 6.91 -9.73 -15.32
N THR A 273 7.89 -8.88 -15.01
CA THR A 273 8.78 -8.98 -13.85
C THR A 273 8.95 -7.60 -13.23
N GLY A 274 9.16 -7.54 -11.92
CA GLY A 274 9.31 -6.29 -11.18
C GLY A 274 8.32 -6.20 -10.03
N ILE A 275 8.19 -4.99 -9.46
CA ILE A 275 7.42 -4.73 -8.24
C ILE A 275 6.17 -3.92 -8.60
N LEU A 276 5.00 -4.45 -8.23
CA LEU A 276 3.71 -3.77 -8.33
C LEU A 276 3.56 -2.82 -7.13
N GLN A 277 3.92 -1.56 -7.32
CA GLN A 277 3.91 -0.58 -6.23
C GLN A 277 3.25 0.74 -6.64
N GLN A 278 2.77 1.46 -5.62
CA GLN A 278 2.31 2.84 -5.64
C GLN A 278 1.05 3.12 -6.47
N ALA A 279 0.95 2.71 -7.73
CA ALA A 279 -0.25 2.84 -8.56
C ALA A 279 -0.47 1.57 -9.36
N VAL A 280 -1.48 0.78 -8.97
CA VAL A 280 -1.71 -0.55 -9.54
C VAL A 280 -3.21 -0.78 -9.74
N LEU A 281 -3.60 -1.12 -10.97
CA LEU A 281 -4.91 -1.68 -11.26
C LEU A 281 -4.89 -3.15 -10.84
N TRP A 282 -5.82 -3.55 -9.98
CA TRP A 282 -5.98 -4.93 -9.52
C TRP A 282 -7.24 -5.55 -10.11
N ASN A 283 -7.13 -6.79 -10.56
CA ASN A 283 -8.26 -7.63 -10.93
C ASN A 283 -8.76 -8.38 -9.68
N ILE A 284 -9.69 -7.75 -8.98
CA ILE A 284 -10.22 -8.23 -7.71
C ILE A 284 -11.00 -9.54 -7.89
N SER A 285 -11.77 -9.67 -8.98
CA SER A 285 -12.44 -10.93 -9.33
C SER A 285 -11.44 -12.06 -9.54
N TYR A 286 -10.39 -11.83 -10.33
CA TYR A 286 -9.35 -12.84 -10.54
C TYR A 286 -8.63 -13.20 -9.25
N MET A 287 -8.30 -12.23 -8.38
CA MET A 287 -7.73 -12.52 -7.05
C MET A 287 -8.66 -13.35 -6.15
N ASN A 288 -9.96 -13.32 -6.40
CA ASN A 288 -10.96 -14.13 -5.70
C ASN A 288 -11.10 -15.53 -6.33
N GLU A 289 -11.04 -15.63 -7.66
CA GLU A 289 -11.32 -16.85 -8.43
C GLU A 289 -10.09 -17.73 -8.71
N ALA A 290 -8.93 -17.13 -8.99
CA ALA A 290 -7.73 -17.78 -9.53
C ALA A 290 -7.13 -18.86 -8.62
N ASN A 291 -7.66 -19.02 -7.41
CA ASN A 291 -7.29 -20.08 -6.50
C ASN A 291 -8.56 -20.67 -5.89
N GLN A 292 -9.19 -21.60 -6.63
CA GLN A 292 -10.48 -22.25 -6.32
C GLN A 292 -10.54 -22.99 -4.96
N SER A 293 -9.52 -22.87 -4.11
CA SER A 293 -9.55 -23.33 -2.72
C SER A 293 -9.19 -22.30 -1.64
N THR A 294 -8.64 -21.10 -1.94
CA THR A 294 -8.24 -20.16 -0.86
C THR A 294 -8.33 -18.66 -1.15
N GLY A 295 -8.49 -18.21 -2.41
CA GLY A 295 -8.31 -16.79 -2.77
C GLY A 295 -6.91 -16.25 -2.41
N ILE A 296 -6.53 -15.07 -2.91
CA ILE A 296 -5.26 -14.42 -2.54
C ILE A 296 -5.46 -13.03 -1.95
N ASN A 297 -4.58 -12.65 -1.02
CA ASN A 297 -4.55 -11.36 -0.36
C ASN A 297 -3.12 -10.94 0.03
N PHE A 298 -2.93 -9.67 0.38
CA PHE A 298 -1.70 -9.18 0.98
C PHE A 298 -1.46 -9.83 2.35
N SER A 299 -0.23 -9.74 2.84
CA SER A 299 0.10 -10.19 4.20
C SER A 299 -0.10 -9.04 5.18
N PRO A 300 -1.00 -9.17 6.18
CA PRO A 300 -1.24 -8.08 7.12
C PRO A 300 -0.05 -7.86 8.06
N TYR A 301 0.85 -8.85 8.20
CA TYR A 301 1.94 -8.87 9.17
C TYR A 301 3.18 -8.04 8.78
N PHE A 302 3.12 -7.32 7.66
CA PHE A 302 4.09 -6.31 7.27
C PHE A 302 3.66 -4.94 7.81
N ILE A 303 4.37 -4.48 8.84
CA ILE A 303 4.08 -3.26 9.61
C ILE A 303 4.89 -2.07 9.09
N ALA A 304 6.15 -2.29 8.70
CA ALA A 304 7.12 -1.21 8.48
C ALA A 304 7.51 -0.95 7.02
N SER A 305 7.48 -1.95 6.13
CA SER A 305 7.68 -1.83 4.67
C SER A 305 7.45 -3.17 3.93
N ASN A 306 7.80 -3.22 2.64
CA ASN A 306 8.09 -4.41 1.83
C ASN A 306 6.95 -5.42 1.57
N GLU A 307 5.72 -5.13 2.02
CA GLU A 307 4.57 -5.97 1.69
C GLU A 307 4.37 -6.08 0.17
N ASP A 308 4.52 -4.97 -0.55
CA ASP A 308 4.32 -4.87 -2.00
C ASP A 308 5.34 -5.72 -2.76
N ILE A 309 6.59 -5.69 -2.32
CA ILE A 309 7.66 -6.57 -2.80
C ILE A 309 7.31 -8.02 -2.50
N SER A 310 6.92 -8.33 -1.27
CA SER A 310 6.59 -9.70 -0.86
C SER A 310 5.44 -10.29 -1.67
N PHE A 311 4.43 -9.46 -1.95
CA PHE A 311 3.25 -9.87 -2.71
C PHE A 311 3.57 -10.01 -4.19
N GLY A 312 4.33 -9.09 -4.78
CA GLY A 312 4.81 -9.23 -6.16
C GLY A 312 5.63 -10.50 -6.38
N GLU A 313 6.54 -10.82 -5.44
CA GLU A 313 7.32 -12.07 -5.50
C GLU A 313 6.44 -13.30 -5.33
N TYR A 314 5.43 -13.25 -4.46
CA TYR A 314 4.45 -14.32 -4.32
C TYR A 314 3.66 -14.55 -5.62
N LEU A 315 3.19 -13.48 -6.28
CA LEU A 315 2.49 -13.57 -7.55
C LEU A 315 3.37 -14.23 -8.62
N ARG A 316 4.62 -13.79 -8.74
CA ARG A 316 5.61 -14.37 -9.65
C ARG A 316 5.87 -15.84 -9.35
N MET A 317 6.10 -16.19 -8.09
CA MET A 317 6.31 -17.57 -7.62
C MET A 317 5.16 -18.50 -8.04
N LYS A 318 3.93 -18.00 -7.96
CA LYS A 318 2.71 -18.75 -8.27
C LYS A 318 2.32 -18.73 -9.74
N GLY A 319 3.06 -18.02 -10.59
CA GLY A 319 2.71 -17.86 -12.00
C GLY A 319 1.46 -17.01 -12.23
N PHE A 320 1.07 -16.18 -11.26
CA PHE A 320 0.00 -15.21 -11.44
C PHE A 320 0.49 -14.09 -12.35
N ALA A 321 -0.11 -13.96 -13.54
CA ALA A 321 0.30 -12.96 -14.51
C ALA A 321 0.06 -11.53 -13.98
N TYR A 322 1.04 -10.66 -14.18
CA TYR A 322 0.93 -9.22 -13.96
C TYR A 322 1.79 -8.46 -14.97
N LYS A 323 1.45 -7.19 -15.19
CA LYS A 323 2.07 -6.32 -16.20
C LYS A 323 2.61 -5.05 -15.53
N ILE A 324 3.81 -4.59 -15.90
CA ILE A 324 4.41 -3.35 -15.42
C ILE A 324 4.91 -2.53 -16.61
N TYR A 325 4.35 -1.33 -16.78
CA TYR A 325 4.86 -0.38 -17.76
C TYR A 325 6.07 0.35 -17.19
N THR A 326 7.26 -0.07 -17.61
CA THR A 326 8.53 0.44 -17.05
C THR A 326 8.93 1.81 -17.61
N ASN A 327 8.37 2.21 -18.75
CA ASN A 327 8.55 3.55 -19.34
C ASN A 327 7.73 4.62 -18.58
N LEU A 328 6.60 4.23 -17.99
CA LEU A 328 5.75 5.11 -17.20
C LEU A 328 6.23 5.17 -15.75
N THR A 329 6.60 6.35 -15.27
CA THR A 329 7.16 6.52 -13.92
C THR A 329 6.23 7.33 -13.03
N VAL A 330 5.93 6.79 -11.85
CA VAL A 330 5.13 7.48 -10.82
C VAL A 330 5.92 8.66 -10.24
N ILE A 331 5.28 9.82 -10.15
CA ILE A 331 5.75 11.00 -9.42
C ILE A 331 4.93 11.13 -8.14
N LYS A 332 5.61 11.27 -7.01
CA LYS A 332 4.99 11.45 -5.70
C LYS A 332 5.35 12.80 -5.11
N LEU A 333 4.36 13.50 -4.56
CA LEU A 333 4.56 14.75 -3.84
C LEU A 333 4.88 14.45 -2.36
N GLU A 334 5.71 15.28 -1.74
CA GLU A 334 5.91 15.23 -0.30
C GLU A 334 4.58 15.56 0.40
N ALA A 335 4.06 14.59 1.13
CA ALA A 335 2.80 14.72 1.85
C ALA A 335 3.10 14.99 3.33
N PRO A 336 3.06 16.26 3.78
CA PRO A 336 3.29 16.57 5.17
C PRO A 336 2.23 15.88 6.03
N LEU A 337 2.68 15.32 7.14
CA LEU A 337 1.77 14.84 8.18
C LEU A 337 1.05 16.04 8.79
N ASN A 338 -0.24 15.88 9.08
CA ASN A 338 -0.99 16.89 9.82
C ASN A 338 -0.34 17.10 11.21
N GLN A 339 0.26 18.27 11.43
CA GLN A 339 0.94 18.59 12.70
C GLN A 339 -0.04 18.70 13.87
N GLU A 340 -1.28 19.12 13.62
CA GLU A 340 -2.34 19.18 14.64
C GLU A 340 -2.70 17.78 15.19
N THR A 341 -2.63 16.73 14.36
CA THR A 341 -2.85 15.34 14.78
C THR A 341 -1.61 14.66 15.35
N LEU A 342 -0.40 15.24 15.27
CA LEU A 342 0.72 14.73 16.07
C LEU A 342 0.42 14.79 17.58
N LYS A 343 -0.51 15.66 18.00
CA LYS A 343 -1.02 15.74 19.37
C LYS A 343 -2.17 14.75 19.65
N ASN A 344 -2.87 14.24 18.62
CA ASN A 344 -3.99 13.29 18.73
C ASN A 344 -3.58 11.85 18.32
N LYS A 345 -3.44 11.02 19.35
CA LYS A 345 -2.80 9.70 19.42
C LYS A 345 -3.61 8.54 18.81
N GLY A 346 -3.88 8.57 17.50
CA GLY A 346 -4.56 7.47 16.80
C GLY A 346 -3.61 6.42 16.21
N THR A 347 -3.61 6.29 14.88
CA THR A 347 -2.87 5.25 14.13
C THR A 347 -1.36 5.34 14.30
N ILE A 348 -0.78 6.55 14.37
CA ILE A 348 0.68 6.69 14.56
C ILE A 348 1.13 6.08 15.89
N LYS A 349 0.39 6.36 16.98
CA LYS A 349 0.68 5.77 18.29
C LYS A 349 0.50 4.25 18.23
N LEU A 350 -0.56 3.79 17.55
CA LEU A 350 -0.81 2.37 17.38
C LEU A 350 0.34 1.66 16.66
N ILE A 351 0.78 2.18 15.50
CA ILE A 351 1.91 1.65 14.74
C ILE A 351 3.18 1.67 15.59
N SER A 352 3.43 2.76 16.34
CA SER A 352 4.57 2.85 17.24
C SER A 352 4.56 1.77 18.32
N ASN A 353 3.41 1.54 18.97
CA ASN A 353 3.25 0.50 19.98
C ASN A 353 3.46 -0.91 19.40
N ILE A 354 2.90 -1.19 18.21
CA ILE A 354 3.10 -2.48 17.54
C ILE A 354 4.59 -2.71 17.26
N LYS A 355 5.28 -1.68 16.73
CA LYS A 355 6.72 -1.76 16.44
C LYS A 355 7.56 -1.97 17.70
N GLU A 356 7.17 -1.39 18.82
CA GLU A 356 7.83 -1.60 20.12
C GLU A 356 7.67 -3.04 20.60
N ILE A 357 6.44 -3.58 20.56
CA ILE A 357 6.17 -4.98 20.90
C ILE A 357 7.00 -5.92 20.01
N LEU A 358 6.98 -5.69 18.70
CA LEU A 358 7.77 -6.49 17.76
C LEU A 358 9.28 -6.34 17.98
N TYR A 359 9.78 -5.14 18.27
CA TYR A 359 11.19 -4.96 18.62
C TYR A 359 11.59 -5.82 19.82
N GLU A 360 10.82 -5.80 20.91
CA GLU A 360 11.13 -6.60 22.09
C GLU A 360 11.15 -8.11 21.81
N LEU A 361 10.30 -8.57 20.91
CA LEU A 361 10.22 -9.97 20.49
C LEU A 361 11.34 -10.38 19.52
N GLU A 362 11.77 -9.47 18.65
CA GLU A 362 12.61 -9.76 17.50
C GLU A 362 14.08 -9.36 17.69
N LYS A 363 14.39 -8.46 18.64
CA LYS A 363 15.75 -7.94 18.86
C LYS A 363 16.79 -9.01 19.18
N ASN A 364 16.36 -10.16 19.69
CA ASN A 364 17.23 -11.28 20.06
C ASN A 364 17.41 -12.30 18.93
N TYR A 365 16.78 -12.11 17.77
CA TYR A 365 17.11 -12.92 16.61
C TYR A 365 18.54 -12.63 16.18
N GLU A 366 19.31 -13.70 15.99
CA GLU A 366 20.70 -13.59 15.60
C GLU A 366 20.82 -13.44 14.08
N ILE A 367 21.75 -12.60 13.64
CA ILE A 367 22.12 -12.42 12.24
C ILE A 367 23.65 -12.39 12.17
N THR A 368 24.23 -13.17 11.26
CA THR A 368 25.66 -13.11 10.92
C THR A 368 25.92 -11.91 10.02
N ASN A 369 26.61 -10.89 10.54
CA ASN A 369 26.98 -9.73 9.74
C ASN A 369 28.23 -10.04 8.89
N LEU A 370 28.04 -10.15 7.57
CA LEU A 370 29.12 -10.42 6.61
C LEU A 370 30.08 -9.24 6.42
N GLY A 371 29.72 -8.04 6.90
CA GLY A 371 30.59 -6.85 6.84
C GLY A 371 31.63 -6.78 7.97
N MET A 372 31.62 -7.71 8.93
CA MET A 372 32.59 -7.74 10.04
C MET A 372 33.86 -8.52 9.69
N SER A 373 34.99 -8.12 10.28
CA SER A 373 36.29 -8.80 10.09
C SER A 373 36.29 -10.27 10.53
N THR A 374 35.42 -10.62 11.47
CA THR A 374 35.15 -12.00 11.91
C THR A 374 33.63 -12.19 11.96
N PRO A 375 33.02 -12.69 10.87
CA PRO A 375 31.57 -12.90 10.81
C PRO A 375 31.14 -13.86 11.92
N LYS A 376 30.29 -13.36 12.82
CA LYS A 376 29.68 -14.13 13.89
C LYS A 376 28.21 -13.74 14.03
N PRO A 377 27.32 -14.68 14.37
CA PRO A 377 25.94 -14.35 14.71
C PRO A 377 25.90 -13.34 15.86
N LEU A 378 25.07 -12.30 15.71
CA LEU A 378 24.82 -11.30 16.73
C LEU A 378 23.32 -10.98 16.79
N PRO A 379 22.74 -10.71 17.98
CA PRO A 379 21.38 -10.23 18.10
C PRO A 379 21.13 -8.95 17.28
N ILE A 380 19.99 -8.87 16.58
CA ILE A 380 19.57 -7.67 15.83
C ILE A 380 19.71 -6.39 16.67
N GLY A 381 19.25 -6.42 17.93
CA GLY A 381 19.34 -5.29 18.84
C GLY A 381 20.78 -4.84 19.05
N SER A 382 21.67 -5.78 19.37
CA SER A 382 23.10 -5.49 19.54
C SER A 382 23.74 -4.95 18.26
N ILE A 383 23.30 -5.40 17.09
CA ILE A 383 23.84 -4.86 15.84
C ILE A 383 23.38 -3.41 15.62
N ILE A 384 22.08 -3.14 15.79
CA ILE A 384 21.48 -1.80 15.68
C ILE A 384 22.17 -0.81 16.63
N ASP A 385 22.41 -1.21 17.87
CA ASP A 385 23.05 -0.37 18.89
C ASP A 385 24.50 0.01 18.54
N ASN A 386 25.15 -0.78 17.68
CA ASN A 386 26.50 -0.51 17.17
C ASN A 386 26.53 0.21 15.81
N GLN A 387 25.37 0.60 15.26
CA GLN A 387 25.28 1.34 14.00
C GLN A 387 25.25 2.87 14.22
N SER A 388 25.14 3.62 13.11
CA SER A 388 24.99 5.08 13.14
C SER A 388 23.74 5.53 13.90
N LYS A 389 23.72 6.80 14.31
CA LYS A 389 22.60 7.41 15.05
C LYS A 389 21.23 7.22 14.39
N GLN A 390 21.19 7.16 13.06
CA GLN A 390 19.95 6.94 12.32
C GLN A 390 19.27 5.60 12.63
N PHE A 391 20.07 4.56 12.86
CA PHE A 391 19.58 3.24 13.23
C PHE A 391 19.06 3.25 14.66
N THR A 392 19.83 3.83 15.59
CA THR A 392 19.49 3.83 17.02
C THR A 392 18.28 4.70 17.33
N ASP A 393 18.17 5.89 16.72
CA ASP A 393 17.01 6.79 16.87
C ASP A 393 15.71 6.16 16.34
N ASN A 394 15.80 5.15 15.45
CA ASN A 394 14.65 4.47 14.83
C ASN A 394 14.62 2.96 15.08
N LYS A 395 15.27 2.48 16.15
CA LYS A 395 15.55 1.05 16.37
C LYS A 395 14.33 0.12 16.20
N ASN A 396 13.15 0.54 16.67
CA ASN A 396 11.92 -0.27 16.56
C ASN A 396 11.48 -0.45 15.09
N THR A 397 11.55 0.63 14.30
CA THR A 397 11.23 0.59 12.87
C THR A 397 12.28 -0.23 12.11
N VAL A 398 13.57 -0.01 12.40
CA VAL A 398 14.67 -0.71 11.76
C VAL A 398 14.59 -2.22 11.99
N SER A 399 14.34 -2.65 13.23
CA SER A 399 14.17 -4.07 13.57
C SER A 399 13.04 -4.71 12.75
N CYS A 400 11.88 -4.05 12.67
CA CYS A 400 10.76 -4.56 11.87
C CYS A 400 11.13 -4.70 10.39
N GLN A 401 11.81 -3.69 9.82
CA GLN A 401 12.22 -3.68 8.40
C GLN A 401 13.29 -4.73 8.08
N ILE A 402 14.20 -5.01 9.02
CA ILE A 402 15.17 -6.11 8.89
C ILE A 402 14.43 -7.44 8.75
N ILE A 403 13.49 -7.71 9.66
CA ILE A 403 12.70 -8.95 9.61
C ILE A 403 11.87 -9.03 8.33
N GLU A 404 11.22 -7.95 7.93
CA GLU A 404 10.42 -7.91 6.70
C GLU A 404 11.26 -8.15 5.43
N GLN A 405 12.52 -7.67 5.38
CA GLN A 405 13.46 -8.01 4.30
C GLN A 405 13.85 -9.49 4.31
N ILE A 406 14.07 -10.07 5.48
CA ILE A 406 14.37 -11.51 5.62
C ILE A 406 13.19 -12.34 5.10
N LEU A 407 11.95 -11.92 5.40
CA LEU A 407 10.74 -12.57 4.87
C LEU A 407 10.62 -12.43 3.34
N VAL A 408 10.97 -11.28 2.77
CA VAL A 408 11.02 -11.11 1.30
C VAL A 408 12.08 -12.02 0.69
N ALA A 409 13.28 -12.09 1.27
CA ALA A 409 14.34 -12.95 0.79
C ALA A 409 13.94 -14.43 0.82
N TRP A 410 13.15 -14.84 1.82
CA TRP A 410 12.55 -16.18 1.90
C TRP A 410 11.60 -16.48 0.73
N ILE A 411 10.68 -15.57 0.43
CA ILE A 411 9.71 -15.74 -0.67
C ILE A 411 10.45 -15.81 -2.02
N LYS A 412 11.50 -15.01 -2.18
CA LYS A 412 12.37 -15.05 -3.37
C LYS A 412 13.08 -16.39 -3.51
N SER A 413 13.64 -16.96 -2.44
CA SER A 413 14.33 -18.24 -2.50
C SER A 413 13.38 -19.41 -2.80
N ALA A 414 12.14 -19.35 -2.30
CA ALA A 414 11.08 -20.33 -2.59
C ALA A 414 10.74 -20.40 -4.09
N SER A 415 10.78 -19.26 -4.77
CA SER A 415 10.52 -19.15 -6.22
C SER A 415 11.54 -19.91 -7.08
N GLY A 416 12.65 -20.37 -6.51
CA GLY A 416 13.68 -21.19 -7.18
C GLY A 416 13.40 -22.69 -7.23
N GLY A 417 12.20 -23.16 -6.84
CA GLY A 417 11.78 -24.56 -7.03
C GLY A 417 11.74 -25.44 -5.77
N ASN A 418 11.86 -24.87 -4.58
CA ASN A 418 11.81 -25.65 -3.34
C ASN A 418 10.34 -25.89 -2.91
N LYS A 419 9.77 -27.06 -3.26
CA LYS A 419 8.33 -27.35 -3.05
C LYS A 419 7.90 -27.40 -1.57
N GLY A 420 8.82 -27.64 -0.64
CA GLY A 420 8.51 -27.79 0.80
C GLY A 420 8.04 -26.51 1.50
N VAL A 421 8.32 -25.33 0.94
CA VAL A 421 8.02 -24.03 1.60
C VAL A 421 6.75 -23.37 1.12
N GLN A 422 6.16 -23.88 0.04
CA GLN A 422 4.98 -23.31 -0.58
C GLN A 422 3.77 -23.21 0.38
N PRO A 423 3.46 -24.20 1.23
CA PRO A 423 2.29 -24.11 2.12
C PRO A 423 2.35 -22.96 3.13
N ALA A 424 3.53 -22.68 3.70
CA ALA A 424 3.69 -21.61 4.69
C ALA A 424 3.58 -20.22 4.06
N ILE A 425 4.13 -20.06 2.84
CA ILE A 425 3.98 -18.84 2.05
C ILE A 425 2.53 -18.67 1.59
N ASP A 426 1.86 -19.74 1.19
CA ASP A 426 0.44 -19.71 0.82
C ASP A 426 -0.41 -19.25 2.00
N ALA A 427 -0.13 -19.76 3.20
CA ALA A 427 -0.81 -19.35 4.42
C ALA A 427 -0.52 -17.89 4.84
N LEU A 428 0.51 -17.25 4.27
CA LEU A 428 0.81 -15.83 4.48
C LEU A 428 -0.08 -14.92 3.61
N PHE A 429 -0.45 -15.40 2.42
CA PHE A 429 -1.21 -14.66 1.41
C PHE A 429 -2.60 -15.26 1.15
N ALA A 430 -3.04 -16.21 1.98
CA ALA A 430 -4.35 -16.81 1.91
C ALA A 430 -5.44 -15.80 2.27
N ASP A 431 -6.59 -15.91 1.63
CA ASP A 431 -7.71 -14.99 1.83
C ASP A 431 -8.58 -15.34 3.05
N SER A 432 -7.98 -15.65 4.21
CA SER A 432 -8.71 -16.19 5.38
C SER A 432 -9.53 -15.17 6.18
N TYR A 433 -9.42 -13.88 5.88
CA TYR A 433 -10.11 -12.85 6.67
C TYR A 433 -11.59 -12.67 6.29
N LYS A 434 -12.48 -12.62 7.28
CA LYS A 434 -13.90 -12.30 7.10
C LYS A 434 -14.10 -10.79 7.18
N ALA A 435 -15.05 -10.27 6.41
CA ALA A 435 -15.45 -8.87 6.46
C ALA A 435 -16.81 -8.72 7.16
N GLY A 436 -16.95 -7.67 7.96
CA GLY A 436 -18.23 -7.20 8.48
C GLY A 436 -18.37 -5.69 8.27
N PHE A 437 -19.59 -5.22 8.08
CA PHE A 437 -19.89 -3.81 7.84
C PHE A 437 -20.72 -3.24 8.99
N LYS A 438 -20.35 -2.04 9.41
CA LYS A 438 -21.06 -1.25 10.42
C LYS A 438 -21.40 0.11 9.83
N GLN A 439 -22.70 0.34 9.68
CA GLN A 439 -23.20 1.65 9.31
C GLN A 439 -23.17 2.58 10.52
N ILE A 440 -22.77 3.82 10.31
CA ILE A 440 -22.85 4.89 11.31
C ILE A 440 -23.75 6.02 10.80
N ALA A 441 -24.54 6.58 11.72
CA ALA A 441 -25.49 7.65 11.45
C ALA A 441 -24.82 9.01 11.20
#